data_AF-A0A416WBM9-F1
#
_entry.id   AF-A0A416WBM9-F1
#
_cell.length_a   1.000
_cell.length_b   1.000
_cell.length_c   1.000
_cell.angle_alpha   90.00
_cell.angle_beta   90.00
_cell.angle_gamma   90.00
#
_symmetry.space_group_name_H-M   'P 1'
#
loop_
_entity.id
_entity.type
_entity.pdbx_description
1 polymer ?
#
loop_
_entity_poly.entity_id
_entity_poly.type
_entity_poly.pdbx_seq_one_letter_code
_entity_poly.pdbx_strand_id
1 'polypeptide(L)'
;MDKEYVMRVAATIREQLVTMTDTPVLMSWGIGEFMATVFKNLPGLKFHVNGRLFQGEVLICLNGSDYYEVYLRNGTDIECLSDEVCFDELGELIDRHIESGTDKEEYARFCEQAAMSFGFGN
;
A
#
# COMPACT_ATOMS: atom_id res chain seq x y z
N MET A 1 10.97 -3.09 21.30
CA MET A 1 11.04 -1.75 20.69
C MET A 1 10.12 -0.82 21.47
N ASP A 2 10.49 0.44 21.61
CA ASP A 2 9.67 1.43 22.33
C ASP A 2 8.35 1.72 21.61
N LYS A 3 7.24 1.85 22.36
CA LYS A 3 5.90 2.03 21.78
C LYS A 3 5.72 3.40 21.14
N GLU A 4 6.24 4.46 21.76
CA GLU A 4 6.16 5.81 21.20
C GLU A 4 6.94 5.91 19.90
N TYR A 5 8.11 5.28 19.84
CA TYR A 5 8.89 5.17 18.62
C TYR A 5 8.12 4.48 17.49
N VAL A 6 7.51 3.31 17.75
CA VAL A 6 6.70 2.58 16.74
C VAL A 6 5.52 3.43 16.27
N MET A 7 4.82 4.11 17.19
CA MET A 7 3.70 4.99 16.82
C MET A 7 4.16 6.18 15.97
N ARG A 8 5.31 6.78 16.28
CA ARG A 8 5.88 7.89 15.50
C ARG A 8 6.25 7.45 14.09
N VAL A 9 6.93 6.31 13.96
CA VAL A 9 7.31 5.77 12.63
C VAL A 9 6.05 5.46 11.81
N ALA A 10 5.06 4.78 12.39
CA ALA A 10 3.82 4.48 11.69
C ALA A 10 3.07 5.75 11.23
N ALA A 11 3.06 6.80 12.05
CA ALA A 11 2.46 8.09 11.68
C ALA A 11 3.20 8.75 10.51
N THR A 12 4.55 8.76 10.54
CA THR A 12 5.37 9.28 9.44
C THR A 12 5.14 8.52 8.14
N ILE A 13 5.13 7.19 8.18
CA ILE A 13 4.86 6.35 7.00
C ILE A 13 3.49 6.69 6.41
N ARG A 14 2.46 6.79 7.26
CA ARG A 14 1.10 7.13 6.82
C ARG A 14 1.07 8.50 6.15
N GLU A 15 1.68 9.51 6.77
CA GLU A 15 1.74 10.87 6.23
C GLU A 15 2.43 10.90 4.87
N GLN A 16 3.58 10.23 4.73
CA GLN A 16 4.30 10.14 3.47
C GLN A 16 3.48 9.41 2.40
N LEU A 17 2.92 8.23 2.72
CA LEU A 17 2.10 7.47 1.79
C LEU A 17 0.91 8.28 1.27
N VAL A 18 0.17 8.94 2.17
CA VAL A 18 -1.02 9.71 1.81
C VAL A 18 -0.69 11.00 1.07
N THR A 19 0.46 11.62 1.36
CA THR A 19 0.88 12.88 0.72
C THR A 19 1.48 12.64 -0.67
N MET A 20 2.22 11.55 -0.84
CA MET A 20 2.95 11.25 -2.08
C MET A 20 2.13 10.43 -3.08
N THR A 21 0.96 9.91 -2.68
CA THR A 21 0.08 9.11 -3.55
C THR A 21 -1.17 9.90 -3.88
N ASP A 22 -1.53 9.93 -5.16
CA ASP A 22 -2.74 10.60 -5.62
C ASP A 22 -4.00 10.05 -4.92
N THR A 23 -4.89 10.96 -4.50
CA THR A 23 -6.09 10.58 -3.75
C THR A 23 -6.97 9.54 -4.48
N PRO A 24 -7.22 9.64 -5.80
CA PRO A 24 -7.97 8.61 -6.50
C PRO A 24 -7.34 7.20 -6.43
N VAL A 25 -6.00 7.12 -6.42
CA VAL A 25 -5.26 5.87 -6.29
C VAL A 25 -5.41 5.28 -4.88
N LEU A 26 -5.24 6.11 -3.84
CA LEU A 26 -5.46 5.65 -2.47
C LEU A 26 -6.89 5.14 -2.25
N MET A 27 -7.88 5.78 -2.89
CA MET A 27 -9.28 5.39 -2.77
C MET A 27 -9.58 4.09 -3.51
N SER A 28 -8.92 3.79 -4.64
CA SER A 28 -9.14 2.54 -5.37
C SER A 28 -8.65 1.32 -4.60
N TRP A 29 -7.67 1.46 -3.69
CA TRP A 29 -7.15 0.34 -2.89
C TRP A 29 -8.12 -0.20 -1.85
N GLY A 30 -9.24 0.47 -1.57
CA GLY A 30 -10.19 0.04 -0.53
C GLY A 30 -9.56 -0.06 0.86
N ILE A 31 -8.75 0.94 1.23
CA ILE A 31 -7.94 0.94 2.46
C ILE A 31 -8.85 0.84 3.70
N GLY A 32 -8.53 -0.10 4.58
CA GLY A 32 -9.10 -0.22 5.93
C GLY A 32 -8.43 0.67 6.98
N GLU A 33 -8.43 0.23 8.24
CA GLU A 33 -7.78 1.00 9.30
C GLU A 33 -6.25 0.91 9.25
N PHE A 34 -5.60 2.05 9.48
CA PHE A 34 -4.16 2.16 9.68
C PHE A 34 -3.78 1.80 11.12
N MET A 35 -2.84 0.88 11.29
CA MET A 35 -2.36 0.43 12.59
C MET A 35 -0.83 0.44 12.66
N ALA A 36 -0.28 0.95 13.75
CA ALA A 36 1.15 0.81 14.04
C ALA A 36 1.48 -0.68 14.31
N THR A 37 2.62 -1.16 13.80
CA THR A 37 3.01 -2.57 13.90
C THR A 37 4.51 -2.72 14.12
N VAL A 38 4.91 -3.92 14.56
CA VAL A 38 6.30 -4.37 14.52
C VAL A 38 6.34 -5.68 13.74
N PHE A 39 7.12 -5.72 12.66
CA PHE A 39 7.28 -6.90 11.83
C PHE A 39 8.77 -7.15 11.57
N LYS A 40 9.24 -8.39 11.73
CA LYS A 40 10.68 -8.74 11.66
C LYS A 40 11.59 -7.85 12.52
N ASN A 41 11.12 -7.45 13.70
CA ASN A 41 11.80 -6.49 14.59
C ASN A 41 11.96 -5.07 14.04
N LEU A 42 11.23 -4.69 12.98
CA LEU A 42 11.19 -3.35 12.42
C LEU A 42 9.88 -2.63 12.79
N PRO A 43 9.91 -1.33 13.13
CA PRO A 43 8.70 -0.54 13.30
C PRO A 43 8.05 -0.27 11.95
N GLY A 44 6.72 -0.26 11.90
CA GLY A 44 6.04 -0.03 10.64
C GLY A 44 4.58 0.34 10.77
N LEU A 45 3.97 0.50 9.61
CA LEU A 45 2.54 0.70 9.41
C LEU A 45 1.93 -0.55 8.78
N LYS A 46 0.75 -0.93 9.25
CA LYS A 46 -0.07 -2.00 8.69
C LYS A 46 -1.44 -1.46 8.34
N PHE A 47 -1.99 -1.87 7.21
CA PHE A 47 -3.38 -1.61 6.83
C PHE A 47 -3.90 -2.71 5.92
N HIS A 48 -5.21 -2.90 5.91
CA HIS A 48 -5.88 -3.80 4.98
C HIS A 48 -6.17 -3.08 3.67
N VAL A 49 -6.07 -3.79 2.55
CA VAL A 49 -6.49 -3.32 1.22
C VAL A 49 -7.43 -4.34 0.61
N ASN A 50 -8.36 -3.84 -0.19
CA ASN A 50 -9.30 -4.63 -0.98
C ASN A 50 -9.15 -4.26 -2.46
N GLY A 51 -7.92 -4.37 -2.97
CA GLY A 51 -7.59 -4.03 -4.34
C GLY A 51 -8.04 -5.10 -5.33
N ARG A 52 -8.01 -4.73 -6.60
CA ARG A 52 -8.38 -5.59 -7.71
C ARG A 52 -7.49 -6.83 -7.84
N LEU A 53 -6.17 -6.67 -7.70
CA LEU A 53 -5.18 -7.73 -7.89
C LEU A 53 -4.83 -8.43 -6.57
N PHE A 54 -4.93 -7.72 -5.45
CA PHE A 54 -4.60 -8.24 -4.14
C PHE A 54 -5.55 -7.74 -3.05
N GLN A 55 -5.99 -8.67 -2.21
CA GLN A 55 -6.79 -8.40 -1.02
C GLN A 55 -6.08 -9.00 0.19
N GLY A 56 -5.79 -8.20 1.20
CA GLY A 56 -4.95 -8.62 2.31
C GLY A 56 -4.34 -7.46 3.09
N GLU A 57 -3.31 -7.74 3.87
CA GLU A 57 -2.58 -6.72 4.63
C GLU A 57 -1.37 -6.22 3.84
N VAL A 58 -1.18 -4.91 3.81
CA VAL A 58 0.06 -4.25 3.42
C VAL A 58 0.83 -3.92 4.69
N LEU A 59 2.12 -4.24 4.74
CA LEU A 59 3.04 -3.83 5.79
C LEU A 59 4.16 -2.99 5.19
N ILE A 60 4.40 -1.82 5.76
CA ILE A 60 5.49 -0.92 5.38
C ILE A 60 6.35 -0.73 6.63
N CYS A 61 7.62 -1.16 6.60
CA CYS A 61 8.50 -1.20 7.76
C CYS A 61 9.75 -0.36 7.51
N LEU A 62 10.15 0.47 8.47
CA LEU A 62 11.39 1.25 8.37
C LEU A 62 12.59 0.38 8.76
N ASN A 63 13.54 0.20 7.85
CA ASN A 63 14.76 -0.55 8.10
C ASN A 63 15.87 0.32 8.73
N GLY A 64 16.99 -0.31 9.11
CA GLY A 64 18.11 0.37 9.76
C GLY A 64 18.90 1.32 8.86
N SER A 65 18.65 1.30 7.55
CA SER A 65 19.33 2.08 6.52
C SER A 65 18.48 3.27 6.02
N ASP A 66 17.39 3.60 6.70
CA ASP A 66 16.44 4.67 6.35
C ASP A 66 15.62 4.41 5.06
N TYR A 67 15.50 3.14 4.65
CA TYR A 67 14.58 2.72 3.59
C TYR A 67 13.38 1.97 4.15
N TYR A 68 12.32 1.88 3.36
CA TYR A 68 11.17 1.06 3.67
C TYR A 68 11.26 -0.34 3.06
N GLU A 69 10.88 -1.34 3.84
CA GLU A 69 10.56 -2.69 3.38
C GLU A 69 9.05 -2.83 3.25
N VAL A 70 8.57 -3.26 2.09
CA VAL A 70 7.14 -3.39 1.78
C VAL A 70 6.77 -4.85 1.59
N TYR A 71 5.74 -5.29 2.30
CA TYR A 71 5.25 -6.65 2.29
C TYR A 71 3.76 -6.72 2.01
N LEU A 72 3.36 -7.74 1.27
CA LEU A 72 1.96 -8.16 1.15
C LEU A 72 1.75 -9.43 1.96
N ARG A 73 0.66 -9.48 2.73
CA ARG A 73 0.29 -10.65 3.50
C ARG A 73 -1.15 -11.05 3.22
N ASN A 74 -1.35 -12.31 2.83
CA ASN A 74 -2.66 -12.93 2.70
C ASN A 74 -2.69 -14.22 3.53
N GLY A 75 -3.39 -14.20 4.67
CA GLY A 75 -3.39 -15.32 5.60
C GLY A 75 -1.97 -15.60 6.13
N THR A 76 -1.46 -16.80 5.83
CA THR A 76 -0.09 -17.22 6.21
C THR A 76 0.98 -16.79 5.21
N ASP A 77 0.59 -16.47 3.99
CA ASP A 77 1.52 -16.15 2.91
C ASP A 77 1.98 -14.71 3.05
N ILE A 78 3.29 -14.52 2.98
CA ILE A 78 3.94 -13.21 3.06
C ILE A 78 4.90 -13.10 1.89
N GLU A 79 4.70 -12.07 1.08
CA GLU A 79 5.54 -11.69 -0.04
C GLU A 79 6.28 -10.40 0.30
N CYS A 80 7.58 -10.35 0.00
CA CYS A 80 8.37 -9.12 0.04
C CYS A 80 8.34 -8.50 -1.35
N LEU A 81 7.80 -7.28 -1.47
CA LEU A 81 7.79 -6.56 -2.75
C LEU A 81 9.16 -5.92 -3.02
N SER A 82 9.74 -5.31 -1.99
CA SER A 82 11.08 -4.72 -1.99
C SER A 82 11.52 -4.43 -0.56
N ASP A 83 12.82 -4.49 -0.29
CA ASP A 83 13.45 -4.14 0.98
C ASP A 83 14.15 -2.77 0.99
N GLU A 84 14.22 -2.11 -0.17
CA GLU A 84 14.82 -0.79 -0.36
C GLU A 84 13.86 0.11 -1.15
N VAL A 85 12.93 0.78 -0.45
CA VAL A 85 11.93 1.67 -1.06
C VAL A 85 12.03 3.07 -0.47
N CYS A 86 12.12 4.08 -1.33
CA CYS A 86 12.05 5.48 -0.92
C CYS A 86 10.61 5.89 -0.61
N PHE A 87 10.43 6.93 0.21
CA PHE A 87 9.09 7.39 0.63
C PHE A 87 8.19 7.84 -0.55
N ASP A 88 8.80 8.29 -1.64
CA ASP A 88 8.13 8.75 -2.87
C ASP A 88 7.80 7.60 -3.84
N GLU A 89 8.37 6.41 -3.64
CA GLU A 89 8.13 5.22 -4.46
C GLU A 89 7.04 4.30 -3.88
N LEU A 90 6.67 4.49 -2.60
CA LEU A 90 5.71 3.66 -1.87
C LEU A 90 4.37 3.52 -2.62
N GLY A 91 3.82 4.65 -3.07
CA GLY A 91 2.52 4.69 -3.75
C GLY A 91 2.51 3.86 -5.03
N GLU A 92 3.48 4.11 -5.90
CA GLU A 92 3.58 3.41 -7.19
C GLU A 92 3.88 1.92 -7.00
N LEU A 93 4.79 1.57 -6.07
CA LEU A 93 5.13 0.18 -5.80
C LEU A 93 3.91 -0.60 -5.32
N ILE A 94 3.16 -0.06 -4.36
CA ILE A 94 1.99 -0.72 -3.79
C ILE A 94 0.89 -0.82 -4.86
N ASP A 95 0.56 0.29 -5.52
CA ASP A 95 -0.49 0.36 -6.54
C ASP A 95 -0.31 -0.70 -7.64
N ARG A 96 0.91 -0.81 -8.15
CA ARG A 96 1.26 -1.78 -9.20
C ARG A 96 0.99 -3.22 -8.79
N HIS A 97 1.19 -3.56 -7.51
CA HIS A 97 1.01 -4.93 -7.03
C HIS A 97 -0.41 -5.24 -6.57
N ILE A 98 -1.18 -4.23 -6.16
CA ILE A 98 -2.51 -4.46 -5.57
C ILE A 98 -3.68 -4.05 -6.46
N GLU A 99 -3.49 -3.12 -7.40
CA GLU A 99 -4.58 -2.51 -8.16
C GLU A 99 -4.28 -2.41 -9.66
N SER A 100 -3.27 -1.64 -10.07
CA SER A 100 -3.06 -1.27 -11.48
C SER A 100 -2.34 -2.32 -12.31
N GLY A 101 -1.52 -3.17 -11.68
CA GLY A 101 -0.73 -4.16 -12.40
C GLY A 101 0.36 -3.54 -13.27
N THR A 102 0.96 -4.36 -14.11
CA THR A 102 2.00 -3.93 -15.06
C THR A 102 1.46 -3.65 -16.47
N ASP A 103 0.27 -4.16 -16.79
CA ASP A 103 -0.40 -3.95 -18.08
C ASP A 103 -1.36 -2.76 -18.01
N LYS A 104 -0.88 -1.61 -18.50
CA LYS A 104 -1.63 -0.35 -18.49
C LYS A 104 -2.87 -0.38 -19.39
N GLU A 105 -2.84 -1.13 -20.49
CA GLU A 105 -3.99 -1.20 -21.40
C GLU A 105 -5.11 -2.05 -20.79
N GLU A 106 -4.73 -3.13 -20.11
CA GLU A 106 -5.65 -3.97 -19.36
C GLU A 106 -6.31 -3.18 -18.23
N TYR A 107 -5.52 -2.42 -17.46
CA TYR A 107 -6.06 -1.56 -16.42
C TYR A 107 -6.99 -0.46 -16.95
N ALA A 108 -6.63 0.19 -18.07
CA ALA A 108 -7.49 1.18 -18.70
C ALA A 108 -8.85 0.61 -19.12
N ARG A 109 -8.86 -0.57 -19.75
CA ARG A 109 -10.11 -1.28 -20.13
C ARG A 109 -10.97 -1.63 -18.91
N PHE A 110 -10.34 -2.03 -17.80
CA PHE A 110 -11.05 -2.28 -16.55
C PHE A 110 -11.72 -1.01 -16.02
N CYS A 111 -10.98 0.10 -15.97
CA CYS A 111 -11.52 1.39 -15.52
C CYS A 111 -12.70 1.87 -16.38
N GLU A 112 -12.61 1.72 -17.71
CA GLU A 112 -13.71 2.05 -18.63
C GLU A 112 -14.97 1.21 -18.35
N GLN A 113 -14.82 -0.11 -18.19
CA GLN A 113 -15.93 -1.01 -17.89
C GLN A 113 -16.56 -0.70 -16.53
N ALA A 114 -15.73 -0.42 -15.51
CA ALA A 114 -16.20 -0.01 -14.19
C ALA A 114 -17.02 1.28 -14.29
N ALA A 115 -16.52 2.32 -14.96
CA ALA A 115 -17.23 3.59 -15.13
C ALA A 115 -18.60 3.42 -15.82
N MET A 116 -18.69 2.55 -16.83
CA MET A 116 -19.96 2.22 -17.51
C MET A 116 -20.93 1.48 -16.57
N SER A 117 -20.44 0.55 -15.76
CA SER A 117 -21.27 -0.22 -14.82
C SER A 117 -21.86 0.61 -13.68
N PHE A 118 -21.17 1.68 -13.27
CA PHE A 118 -21.63 2.60 -12.21
C PHE A 118 -22.43 3.81 -12.72
N GLY A 119 -22.78 3.85 -14.02
CA GLY A 119 -23.66 4.87 -14.57
C GLY A 119 -23.03 6.25 -14.75
N PHE A 120 -21.68 6.33 -14.80
CA PHE A 120 -20.96 7.57 -15.15
C PHE A 120 -20.78 7.74 -16.67
N GLY A 121 -21.38 6.85 -17.48
CA GLY A 121 -21.37 6.96 -18.93
C GLY A 121 -22.33 8.05 -19.41
N ASN A 122 -21.79 9.01 -20.14
CA ASN A 122 -22.55 9.95 -20.97
C ASN A 122 -23.00 9.24 -22.26
#